data_AF-A0A382JCH4-F1
#
_entry.id   AF-A0A382JCH4-F1
#
_cell.length_a   1.000
_cell.length_b   1.000
_cell.length_c   1.000
_cell.angle_alpha   90.00
_cell.angle_beta   90.00
_cell.angle_gamma   90.00
#
_symmetry.space_group_name_H-M   'P 1'
#
loop_
_entity.id
_entity.type
_entity.pdbx_description
1 polymer ?
#
loop_
_entity_poly.entity_id
_entity_poly.type
_entity_poly.pdbx_seq_one_letter_code
_entity_poly.pdbx_strand_id
1 'polypeptide(L)'
;MKIAYTGFDLPEGKVKYNDAILADLEAMFKPDKVSPFYFELLPDGFEAAEGIAITAVRVLDLLIFDMDKIEGRLSVAEDEAEKAVLGKCLAHLETEQPVCDLELDEAEREFVNGFGLLSFKPTMVFEDASVTPDAMCEAVMAKANVMFFYTAGKKEVHAWFVEKNADAVTCAGKIHTDLARGFIKAEIVSHEELMTAHNFKDAGSKGLTKLVDADFPMPEKTVLDIRFNV
;
A
#
# COMPACT_ATOMS: atom_id res chain seq x y z
N MET A 1 -7.80 0.81 -1.66
CA MET A 1 -7.32 1.01 -0.29
C MET A 1 -8.14 2.12 0.35
N LYS A 2 -8.59 1.91 1.57
CA LYS A 2 -9.28 2.92 2.39
C LYS A 2 -8.27 3.64 3.27
N ILE A 3 -8.23 4.97 3.18
CA ILE A 3 -7.32 5.80 3.98
C ILE A 3 -8.17 6.72 4.84
N ALA A 4 -8.04 6.59 6.17
CA ALA A 4 -8.59 7.59 7.06
C ALA A 4 -7.69 8.82 7.04
N TYR A 5 -8.29 10.02 7.08
CA TYR A 5 -7.52 11.24 7.20
C TYR A 5 -8.10 12.21 8.23
N THR A 6 -7.22 12.92 8.92
CA THR A 6 -7.59 13.92 9.93
C THR A 6 -6.63 15.11 9.86
N GLY A 7 -7.20 16.33 9.91
CA GLY A 7 -6.41 17.57 9.90
C GLY A 7 -5.98 18.05 8.51
N PHE A 8 -6.65 17.60 7.45
CA PHE A 8 -6.43 18.07 6.08
C PHE A 8 -7.71 18.61 5.46
N ASP A 9 -7.57 19.48 4.46
CA ASP A 9 -8.66 19.89 3.56
C ASP A 9 -8.57 19.07 2.26
N LEU A 10 -9.07 17.83 2.33
CA LEU A 10 -9.02 16.85 1.23
C LEU A 10 -10.44 16.36 0.88
N PRO A 11 -10.65 15.85 -0.35
CA PRO A 11 -11.92 15.28 -0.76
C PRO A 11 -12.25 13.98 0.01
N GLU A 12 -13.53 13.77 0.29
CA GLU A 12 -14.07 12.54 0.87
C GLU A 12 -14.53 11.56 -0.22
N GLY A 13 -14.44 10.25 0.07
CA GLY A 13 -14.99 9.19 -0.75
C GLY A 13 -14.01 8.68 -1.80
N LYS A 14 -14.54 8.23 -2.95
CA LYS A 14 -13.70 7.64 -4.00
C LYS A 14 -12.94 8.71 -4.77
N VAL A 15 -11.63 8.71 -4.65
CA VAL A 15 -10.71 9.66 -5.28
C VAL A 15 -9.81 8.91 -6.25
N LYS A 16 -9.75 9.39 -7.50
CA LYS A 16 -8.85 8.85 -8.52
C LYS A 16 -7.41 9.21 -8.14
N TYR A 17 -6.52 8.23 -8.13
CA TYR A 17 -5.08 8.47 -8.00
C TYR A 17 -4.49 8.93 -9.33
N ASN A 18 -3.79 10.05 -9.35
CA ASN A 18 -3.14 10.58 -10.54
C ASN A 18 -1.71 10.02 -10.66
N ASP A 19 -1.64 8.79 -11.16
CA ASP A 19 -0.39 8.08 -11.36
C ASP A 19 0.33 8.56 -12.65
N ALA A 20 1.51 9.15 -12.48
CA ALA A 20 2.34 9.63 -13.59
C ALA A 20 2.79 8.49 -14.52
N ILE A 21 3.11 7.30 -13.98
CA ILE A 21 3.51 6.14 -14.77
C ILE A 21 2.35 5.66 -15.63
N LEU A 22 1.15 5.62 -15.05
CA LEU A 22 -0.04 5.23 -15.80
C LEU A 22 -0.31 6.21 -16.96
N ALA A 23 -0.12 7.52 -16.73
CA ALA A 23 -0.27 8.55 -17.76
C ALA A 23 0.78 8.40 -18.88
N ASP A 24 2.04 8.11 -18.54
CA ASP A 24 3.11 7.86 -19.51
C ASP A 24 2.80 6.62 -20.37
N LEU A 25 2.32 5.55 -19.75
CA LEU A 25 1.91 4.33 -20.45
C LEU A 25 0.67 4.56 -21.33
N GLU A 26 -0.31 5.34 -20.88
CA GLU A 26 -1.45 5.76 -21.70
C GLU A 26 -0.98 6.50 -22.95
N ALA A 27 -0.07 7.47 -22.79
CA ALA A 27 0.47 8.24 -23.90
C ALA A 27 1.25 7.38 -24.90
N MET A 28 2.03 6.41 -24.40
CA MET A 28 2.81 5.48 -25.21
C MET A 28 1.92 4.52 -26.00
N PHE A 29 0.99 3.84 -25.32
CA PHE A 29 0.25 2.72 -25.91
C PHE A 29 -1.06 3.15 -26.59
N LYS A 30 -1.59 4.33 -26.25
CA LYS A 30 -2.87 4.86 -26.74
C LYS A 30 -3.98 3.80 -26.69
N PRO A 31 -4.27 3.25 -25.49
CA PRO A 31 -5.12 2.08 -25.36
C PRO A 31 -6.60 2.42 -25.61
N ASP A 32 -7.40 1.39 -25.88
CA ASP A 32 -8.86 1.53 -25.95
C ASP A 32 -9.47 1.85 -24.57
N LYS A 33 -8.77 1.48 -23.49
CA LYS A 33 -9.18 1.68 -22.09
C LYS A 33 -8.01 1.97 -21.17
N VAL A 34 -8.21 2.87 -20.21
CA VAL A 34 -7.29 3.10 -19.08
C VAL A 34 -8.01 2.80 -17.78
N SER A 35 -7.37 1.99 -16.94
CA SER A 35 -7.89 1.55 -15.64
C SER A 35 -6.99 2.09 -14.52
N PRO A 36 -7.32 3.28 -13.98
CA PRO A 36 -6.61 3.84 -12.84
C PRO A 36 -7.06 3.20 -11.53
N PHE A 37 -6.28 3.42 -10.48
CA PHE A 37 -6.68 3.06 -9.13
C PHE A 37 -7.47 4.19 -8.45
N TYR A 38 -8.40 3.80 -7.58
CA TYR A 38 -9.18 4.72 -6.77
C TYR A 38 -8.93 4.42 -5.29
N PHE A 39 -8.51 5.44 -4.54
CA PHE A 39 -8.52 5.40 -3.08
C PHE A 39 -9.91 5.76 -2.57
N GLU A 40 -10.23 5.27 -1.38
CA GLU A 40 -11.42 5.71 -0.65
C GLU A 40 -10.94 6.48 0.57
N LEU A 41 -11.12 7.80 0.56
CA LEU A 41 -10.67 8.70 1.62
C LEU A 41 -11.81 8.91 2.64
N LEU A 42 -11.50 8.68 3.90
CA LEU A 42 -12.47 8.64 5.00
C LEU A 42 -12.11 9.69 6.07
N PRO A 43 -12.79 10.84 6.15
CA PRO A 43 -12.58 11.80 7.23
C PRO A 43 -12.82 11.12 8.59
N ASP A 44 -11.81 11.11 9.45
CA ASP A 44 -11.86 10.51 10.81
C ASP A 44 -12.34 9.04 10.86
N GLY A 45 -12.32 8.33 9.72
CA GLY A 45 -12.88 6.99 9.56
C GLY A 45 -11.94 5.86 9.98
N PHE A 46 -11.27 6.00 11.13
CA PHE A 46 -10.14 5.15 11.53
C PHE A 46 -10.46 3.65 11.56
N GLU A 47 -11.65 3.25 12.02
CA GLU A 47 -12.01 1.83 12.14
C GLU A 47 -12.08 1.12 10.78
N ALA A 48 -12.65 1.77 9.77
CA ALA A 48 -12.85 1.18 8.45
C ALA A 48 -11.62 1.29 7.52
N ALA A 49 -10.60 2.05 7.94
CA ALA A 49 -9.42 2.32 7.15
C ALA A 49 -8.38 1.19 7.21
N GLU A 50 -7.61 1.09 6.13
CA GLU A 50 -6.45 0.19 5.96
C GLU A 50 -5.13 0.94 6.17
N GLY A 51 -5.13 2.27 6.05
CA GLY A 51 -4.03 3.16 6.43
C GLY A 51 -4.57 4.50 6.92
N ILE A 52 -3.74 5.26 7.64
CA ILE A 52 -4.13 6.52 8.27
C ILE A 52 -3.15 7.61 7.85
N ALA A 53 -3.68 8.77 7.50
CA ALA A 53 -2.93 10.01 7.35
C ALA A 53 -3.42 11.00 8.40
N ILE A 54 -2.51 11.59 9.18
CA ILE A 54 -2.91 12.54 10.22
C ILE A 54 -1.89 13.66 10.32
N THR A 55 -2.31 14.89 10.51
CA THR A 55 -1.34 15.97 10.80
C THR A 55 -0.86 15.87 12.25
N ALA A 56 0.39 16.27 12.50
CA ALA A 56 1.02 16.18 13.83
C ALA A 56 0.18 16.88 14.90
N VAL A 57 -0.41 18.04 14.58
CA VAL A 57 -1.28 18.81 15.49
C VAL A 57 -2.60 18.10 15.82
N ARG A 58 -2.96 17.03 15.10
CA ARG A 58 -4.17 16.22 15.32
C ARG A 58 -3.86 14.80 15.76
N VAL A 59 -2.59 14.40 15.91
CA VAL A 59 -2.23 12.99 16.16
C VAL A 59 -2.93 12.41 17.39
N LEU A 60 -3.12 13.20 18.44
CA LEU A 60 -3.82 12.80 19.66
C LEU A 60 -5.29 12.40 19.45
N ASP A 61 -5.95 12.89 18.39
CA ASP A 61 -7.32 12.46 18.04
C ASP A 61 -7.39 10.97 17.74
N LEU A 62 -6.31 10.39 17.21
CA LEU A 62 -6.18 8.96 16.96
C LEU A 62 -5.71 8.23 18.22
N LEU A 63 -4.62 8.72 18.83
CA LEU A 63 -3.91 7.99 19.88
C LEU A 63 -4.76 7.83 21.15
N ILE A 64 -5.65 8.79 21.44
CA ILE A 64 -6.50 8.73 22.64
C ILE A 64 -7.40 7.48 22.67
N PHE A 65 -7.90 7.02 21.51
CA PHE A 65 -8.70 5.80 21.43
C PHE A 65 -7.91 4.57 21.87
N ASP A 66 -6.64 4.51 21.49
CA ASP A 66 -5.75 3.40 21.84
C ASP A 66 -5.29 3.48 23.29
N MET A 67 -4.97 4.69 23.79
CA MET A 67 -4.61 4.93 25.19
C MET A 67 -5.75 4.50 26.12
N ASP A 68 -6.98 4.97 25.89
CA ASP A 68 -8.16 4.61 26.69
C ASP A 68 -8.38 3.08 26.72
N LYS A 69 -8.21 2.45 25.56
CA LYS A 69 -8.36 1.00 25.42
C LYS A 69 -7.28 0.23 26.17
N ILE A 70 -6.03 0.68 26.10
CA ILE A 70 -4.90 0.07 26.80
C ILE A 70 -5.06 0.23 28.31
N GLU A 71 -5.33 1.44 28.80
CA GLU A 71 -5.53 1.73 30.23
C GLU A 71 -6.66 0.89 30.83
N GLY A 72 -7.79 0.82 30.11
CA GLY A 72 -8.91 -0.03 30.49
C GLY A 72 -8.49 -1.50 30.64
N ARG A 73 -7.68 -2.01 29.71
CA ARG A 73 -7.20 -3.40 29.77
C ARG A 73 -6.18 -3.64 30.88
N LEU A 74 -5.24 -2.72 31.08
CA LEU A 74 -4.22 -2.79 32.14
C LEU A 74 -4.84 -2.82 33.54
N SER A 75 -5.99 -2.18 33.74
CA SER A 75 -6.68 -2.17 35.05
C SER A 75 -7.18 -3.54 35.52
N VAL A 76 -7.31 -4.51 34.60
CA VAL A 76 -7.87 -5.84 34.87
C VAL A 76 -6.98 -7.00 34.42
N ALA A 77 -5.90 -6.73 33.68
CA ALA A 77 -5.00 -7.78 33.21
C ALA A 77 -4.29 -8.45 34.41
N GLU A 78 -4.13 -9.78 34.33
CA GLU A 78 -3.38 -10.56 35.32
C GLU A 78 -2.07 -11.08 34.73
N ASP A 79 -2.04 -11.32 33.42
CA ASP A 79 -0.84 -11.80 32.72
C ASP A 79 0.22 -10.70 32.62
N GLU A 80 1.41 -11.00 33.16
CA GLU A 80 2.52 -10.05 33.20
C GLU A 80 3.14 -9.82 31.82
N ALA A 81 3.05 -10.80 30.91
CA ALA A 81 3.51 -10.62 29.53
C ALA A 81 2.60 -9.65 28.78
N GLU A 82 1.28 -9.83 28.84
CA GLU A 82 0.29 -8.88 28.33
C GLU A 82 0.52 -7.46 28.88
N LYS A 83 0.67 -7.30 30.21
CA LYS A 83 0.93 -6.00 30.83
C LYS A 83 2.20 -5.33 30.30
N ALA A 84 3.26 -6.10 30.10
CA ALA A 84 4.52 -5.58 29.59
C ALA A 84 4.36 -5.02 28.18
N VAL A 85 3.68 -5.75 27.28
CA VAL A 85 3.43 -5.29 25.90
C VAL A 85 2.53 -4.07 25.87
N LEU A 86 1.43 -4.09 26.62
CA LEU A 86 0.50 -2.96 26.70
C LEU A 86 1.15 -1.72 27.32
N GLY A 87 1.96 -1.88 28.37
CA GLY A 87 2.73 -0.79 28.97
C GLY A 87 3.76 -0.18 28.01
N LYS A 88 4.41 -1.03 27.19
CA LYS A 88 5.31 -0.58 26.12
C LYS A 88 4.56 0.23 25.04
N CYS A 89 3.38 -0.22 24.62
CA CYS A 89 2.52 0.53 23.70
C CYS A 89 2.07 1.87 24.29
N LEU A 90 1.62 1.89 25.55
CA LEU A 90 1.17 3.12 26.21
C LEU A 90 2.29 4.15 26.30
N ALA A 91 3.48 3.74 26.75
CA ALA A 91 4.64 4.62 26.82
C ALA A 91 5.04 5.19 25.45
N HIS A 92 4.85 4.44 24.36
CA HIS A 92 5.09 4.92 23.01
C HIS A 92 4.05 5.95 22.55
N LEU A 93 2.77 5.69 22.81
CA LEU A 93 1.67 6.61 22.51
C LEU A 93 1.82 7.95 23.25
N GLU A 94 2.29 7.93 24.50
CA GLU A 94 2.59 9.12 25.30
C GLU A 94 3.70 10.01 24.68
N THR A 95 4.51 9.47 23.76
CA THR A 95 5.47 10.25 22.97
C THR A 95 4.89 10.82 21.67
N GLU A 96 3.55 10.76 21.52
CA GLU A 96 2.80 11.20 20.35
C GLU A 96 3.13 10.39 19.07
N GLN A 97 3.52 9.12 19.25
CA GLN A 97 3.87 8.22 18.15
C GLN A 97 2.85 7.08 17.98
N PRO A 98 2.39 6.79 16.75
CA PRO A 98 1.51 5.66 16.47
C PRO A 98 2.16 4.30 16.77
N VAL A 99 1.38 3.33 17.24
CA VAL A 99 1.92 1.99 17.59
C VAL A 99 2.54 1.26 16.39
N CYS A 100 2.17 1.58 15.15
CA CYS A 100 2.81 1.01 13.96
C CYS A 100 4.31 1.33 13.84
N ASP A 101 4.80 2.35 14.57
CA ASP A 101 6.19 2.80 14.58
C ASP A 101 7.00 2.18 15.73
N LEU A 102 6.32 1.46 16.63
CA LEU A 102 6.94 0.78 17.74
C LEU A 102 7.66 -0.49 17.28
N GLU A 103 8.92 -0.64 17.69
CA GLU A 103 9.66 -1.89 17.51
C GLU A 103 9.08 -2.97 18.42
N LEU A 104 8.49 -3.99 17.80
CA LEU A 104 7.89 -5.15 18.44
C LEU A 104 8.55 -6.43 17.92
N ASP A 105 8.77 -7.41 18.79
CA ASP A 105 9.10 -8.76 18.34
C ASP A 105 7.88 -9.46 17.71
N GLU A 106 8.08 -10.67 17.17
CA GLU A 106 7.02 -11.41 16.47
C GLU A 106 5.81 -11.69 17.37
N ALA A 107 6.03 -12.09 18.62
CA ALA A 107 4.97 -12.44 19.56
C ALA A 107 4.23 -11.19 20.05
N GLU A 108 4.97 -10.11 20.36
CA GLU A 108 4.39 -8.82 20.70
C GLU A 108 3.54 -8.27 19.55
N ARG A 109 4.03 -8.38 18.31
CA ARG A 109 3.33 -7.90 17.12
C ARG A 109 2.04 -8.68 16.87
N GLU A 110 2.05 -10.00 17.03
CA GLU A 110 0.85 -10.84 16.91
C GLU A 110 -0.19 -10.45 17.98
N PHE A 111 0.25 -10.25 19.22
CA PHE A 111 -0.60 -9.80 20.31
C PHE A 111 -1.24 -8.43 19.99
N VAL A 112 -0.45 -7.43 19.63
CA VAL A 112 -0.94 -6.07 19.34
C VAL A 112 -1.90 -6.07 18.14
N ASN A 113 -1.60 -6.85 17.10
CA ASN A 113 -2.48 -7.01 15.96
C ASN A 113 -3.85 -7.59 16.37
N GLY A 114 -3.86 -8.63 17.22
CA GLY A 114 -5.08 -9.22 17.75
C GLY A 114 -5.84 -8.31 18.72
N PHE A 115 -5.14 -7.41 19.41
CA PHE A 115 -5.76 -6.44 20.32
C PHE A 115 -6.53 -5.35 19.55
N GLY A 116 -6.13 -5.05 18.32
CA GLY A 116 -6.85 -4.15 17.42
C GLY A 116 -6.75 -2.69 17.84
N LEU A 117 -5.53 -2.20 18.05
CA LEU A 117 -5.24 -0.77 18.20
C LEU A 117 -5.34 -0.07 16.84
N LEU A 118 -5.97 1.10 16.79
CA LEU A 118 -6.17 1.87 15.56
C LEU A 118 -4.84 2.34 14.98
N SER A 119 -3.95 2.87 15.82
CA SER A 119 -2.63 3.38 15.43
C SER A 119 -1.60 2.29 15.10
N PHE A 120 -1.96 1.01 15.26
CA PHE A 120 -1.17 -0.11 14.73
C PHE A 120 -1.33 -0.29 13.22
N LYS A 121 -2.41 0.25 12.65
CA LYS A 121 -2.55 0.37 11.19
C LYS A 121 -1.45 1.29 10.65
N PRO A 122 -0.97 1.11 9.41
CA PRO A 122 0.01 1.99 8.79
C PRO A 122 -0.41 3.46 8.89
N THR A 123 0.24 4.21 9.77
CA THR A 123 -0.10 5.59 10.09
C THR A 123 1.01 6.52 9.66
N MET A 124 0.69 7.48 8.80
CA MET A 124 1.59 8.56 8.40
C MET A 124 1.21 9.84 9.13
N VAL A 125 2.16 10.37 9.88
CA VAL A 125 2.05 11.67 10.54
C VAL A 125 2.72 12.73 9.65
N PHE A 126 1.96 13.76 9.27
CA PHE A 126 2.41 14.87 8.43
C PHE A 126 2.64 16.12 9.27
N GLU A 127 3.69 16.89 8.98
CA GLU A 127 3.99 18.12 9.74
C GLU A 127 2.88 19.17 9.62
N ASP A 128 2.30 19.31 8.42
CA ASP A 128 1.22 20.23 8.14
C ASP A 128 0.23 19.68 7.09
N ALA A 129 -0.82 20.45 6.82
CA ALA A 129 -1.92 20.07 5.92
C ALA A 129 -1.64 20.32 4.42
N SER A 130 -0.45 20.82 4.06
CA SER A 130 -0.10 21.30 2.72
C SER A 130 0.33 20.15 1.80
N VAL A 131 -0.48 19.08 1.76
CA VAL A 131 -0.25 17.92 0.91
C VAL A 131 -1.38 17.73 -0.06
N THR A 132 -1.04 17.29 -1.27
CA THR A 132 -2.05 16.88 -2.25
C THR A 132 -2.62 15.51 -1.88
N PRO A 133 -3.84 15.15 -2.34
CA PRO A 133 -4.39 13.82 -2.14
C PRO A 133 -3.43 12.71 -2.62
N ASP A 134 -2.80 12.90 -3.78
CA ASP A 134 -1.89 11.90 -4.36
C ASP A 134 -0.63 11.73 -3.51
N ALA A 135 -0.01 12.83 -3.05
CA ALA A 135 1.16 12.78 -2.19
C ALA A 135 0.85 12.14 -0.82
N MET A 136 -0.34 12.43 -0.26
CA MET A 136 -0.79 11.77 0.97
C MET A 136 -0.96 10.26 0.75
N CYS A 137 -1.61 9.85 -0.34
CA CYS A 137 -1.81 8.44 -0.66
C CYS A 137 -0.47 7.71 -0.87
N GLU A 138 0.47 8.32 -1.58
CA GLU A 138 1.81 7.75 -1.82
C GLU A 138 2.57 7.52 -0.51
N ALA A 139 2.56 8.48 0.41
CA ALA A 139 3.20 8.35 1.71
C ALA A 139 2.56 7.22 2.54
N VAL A 140 1.23 7.14 2.57
CA VAL A 140 0.51 6.07 3.29
C VAL A 140 0.79 4.70 2.66
N MET A 141 0.83 4.60 1.33
CA MET A 141 1.21 3.37 0.63
C MET A 141 2.62 2.91 0.99
N ALA A 142 3.58 3.85 1.04
CA ALA A 142 4.94 3.55 1.43
C ALA A 142 5.00 2.97 2.84
N LYS A 143 4.26 3.55 3.80
CA LYS A 143 4.13 3.06 5.18
C LYS A 143 3.45 1.69 5.25
N ALA A 144 2.45 1.46 4.42
CA ALA A 144 1.70 0.21 4.34
C ALA A 144 2.44 -0.91 3.59
N ASN A 145 3.65 -0.66 3.08
CA ASN A 145 4.40 -1.60 2.24
C ASN A 145 3.58 -2.16 1.08
N VAL A 146 2.90 -1.27 0.35
CA VAL A 146 2.15 -1.59 -0.86
C VAL A 146 2.67 -0.77 -2.04
N MET A 147 2.45 -1.25 -3.26
CA MET A 147 2.94 -0.65 -4.49
C MET A 147 1.98 -0.90 -5.66
N PHE A 148 2.23 -0.20 -6.76
CA PHE A 148 1.64 -0.51 -8.06
C PHE A 148 2.61 -1.31 -8.94
N PHE A 149 2.04 -2.22 -9.73
CA PHE A 149 2.63 -2.72 -10.96
C PHE A 149 1.64 -2.49 -12.11
N TYR A 150 2.10 -2.61 -13.34
CA TYR A 150 1.32 -2.19 -14.50
C TYR A 150 1.20 -3.28 -15.55
N THR A 151 0.07 -3.32 -16.24
CA THR A 151 -0.05 -4.02 -17.53
C THR A 151 -0.31 -2.97 -18.60
N ALA A 152 0.38 -3.04 -19.73
CA ALA A 152 0.26 -2.04 -20.78
C ALA A 152 0.19 -2.66 -22.18
N GLY A 153 -0.86 -2.31 -22.92
CA GLY A 153 -1.05 -2.74 -24.30
C GLY A 153 -2.15 -1.96 -25.00
N LYS A 154 -2.38 -2.25 -26.28
CA LYS A 154 -3.38 -1.52 -27.10
C LYS A 154 -4.81 -1.66 -26.56
N LYS A 155 -5.16 -2.78 -25.92
CA LYS A 155 -6.50 -2.99 -25.37
C LYS A 155 -6.71 -2.22 -24.08
N GLU A 156 -5.74 -2.29 -23.17
CA GLU A 156 -5.85 -1.72 -21.84
C GLU A 156 -4.47 -1.36 -21.28
N VAL A 157 -4.44 -0.25 -20.56
CA VAL A 157 -3.37 0.11 -19.63
C VAL A 157 -3.97 0.16 -18.22
N HIS A 158 -3.37 -0.53 -17.24
CA HIS A 158 -3.94 -0.71 -15.91
C HIS A 158 -2.86 -0.67 -14.82
N ALA A 159 -3.11 0.10 -13.76
CA ALA A 159 -2.36 0.06 -12.50
C ALA A 159 -2.97 -0.94 -11.50
N TRP A 160 -2.21 -1.96 -11.14
CA TRP A 160 -2.62 -3.01 -10.21
C TRP A 160 -1.97 -2.79 -8.84
N PHE A 161 -2.78 -2.84 -7.80
CA PHE A 161 -2.35 -2.61 -6.42
C PHE A 161 -1.99 -3.92 -5.71
N VAL A 162 -0.81 -3.99 -5.10
CA VAL A 162 -0.29 -5.20 -4.46
C VAL A 162 0.66 -4.86 -3.30
N GLU A 163 0.92 -5.80 -2.41
CA GLU A 163 1.98 -5.68 -1.40
C GLU A 163 3.36 -5.57 -2.05
N LYS A 164 4.26 -4.80 -1.44
CA LYS A 164 5.66 -4.70 -1.88
C LYS A 164 6.31 -6.07 -1.83
N ASN A 165 7.15 -6.35 -2.82
CA ASN A 165 7.83 -7.63 -3.01
C ASN A 165 6.91 -8.82 -3.27
N ALA A 166 5.62 -8.61 -3.56
CA ALA A 166 4.76 -9.69 -4.02
C ALA A 166 5.36 -10.40 -5.24
N ASP A 167 5.22 -11.72 -5.27
CA ASP A 167 5.80 -12.53 -6.32
C ASP A 167 5.01 -12.45 -7.64
N ALA A 168 5.62 -12.92 -8.73
CA ALA A 168 5.05 -12.83 -10.06
C ALA A 168 3.70 -13.55 -10.19
N VAL A 169 3.52 -14.69 -9.52
CA VAL A 169 2.25 -15.43 -9.54
C VAL A 169 1.15 -14.72 -8.73
N THR A 170 1.49 -14.04 -7.64
CA THR A 170 0.58 -13.20 -6.88
C THR A 170 0.14 -12.00 -7.70
N CYS A 171 1.06 -11.33 -8.41
CA CYS A 171 0.73 -10.29 -9.39
C CYS A 171 -0.20 -10.81 -10.49
N ALA A 172 0.05 -12.01 -11.02
CA ALA A 172 -0.84 -12.65 -11.99
C ALA A 172 -2.25 -12.88 -11.42
N GLY A 173 -2.34 -13.32 -10.16
CA GLY A 173 -3.61 -13.52 -9.46
C GLY A 173 -4.40 -12.24 -9.23
N LYS A 174 -3.72 -11.10 -9.05
CA LYS A 174 -4.38 -9.77 -8.99
C LYS A 174 -5.05 -9.42 -10.31
N ILE A 175 -4.45 -9.80 -11.45
CA ILE A 175 -5.03 -9.58 -12.77
C ILE A 175 -6.22 -10.51 -12.99
N HIS A 176 -6.01 -11.82 -12.83
CA HIS A 176 -7.06 -12.83 -12.94
C HIS A 176 -6.62 -14.16 -12.31
N THR A 177 -7.55 -14.87 -11.67
CA THR A 177 -7.25 -16.16 -11.01
C THR A 177 -6.77 -17.24 -11.97
N ASP A 178 -7.30 -17.29 -13.20
CA ASP A 178 -6.83 -18.25 -14.22
C ASP A 178 -5.39 -17.98 -14.69
N LEU A 179 -4.92 -16.72 -14.68
CA LEU A 179 -3.52 -16.40 -15.02
C LEU A 179 -2.56 -16.95 -13.97
N ALA A 180 -2.93 -16.87 -12.68
CA ALA A 180 -2.15 -17.49 -11.61
C ALA A 180 -2.13 -19.01 -11.73
N ARG A 181 -3.28 -19.64 -12.03
CA ARG A 181 -3.37 -21.11 -12.19
C ARG A 181 -2.58 -21.63 -13.38
N GLY A 182 -2.61 -20.90 -14.49
CA GLY A 182 -1.94 -21.26 -15.74
C GLY A 182 -0.54 -20.66 -15.88
N PHE A 183 0.02 -20.03 -14.83
CA PHE A 183 1.26 -19.27 -14.92
C PHE A 183 2.41 -20.13 -15.42
N ILE A 184 3.13 -19.63 -16.43
CA ILE A 184 4.35 -20.27 -16.95
C ILE A 184 5.57 -19.42 -16.58
N LYS A 185 5.57 -18.16 -17.02
CA LYS A 185 6.59 -17.15 -16.73
C LYS A 185 5.97 -15.77 -16.84
N ALA A 186 6.64 -14.78 -16.26
CA ALA A 186 6.35 -13.38 -16.53
C ALA A 186 7.52 -12.73 -17.27
N GLU A 187 7.20 -11.82 -18.19
CA GLU A 187 8.14 -10.91 -18.81
C GLU A 187 7.94 -9.52 -18.19
N ILE A 188 9.01 -8.98 -17.61
CA ILE A 188 8.98 -7.71 -16.88
C ILE A 188 9.92 -6.70 -17.50
N VAL A 189 9.59 -5.42 -17.34
CA VAL A 189 10.43 -4.29 -17.70
C VAL A 189 10.15 -3.13 -16.74
N SER A 190 11.17 -2.38 -16.34
CA SER A 190 10.93 -1.18 -15.55
C SER A 190 10.24 -0.11 -16.41
N HIS A 191 9.42 0.75 -15.79
CA HIS A 191 8.82 1.90 -16.48
C HIS A 191 9.89 2.72 -17.22
N GLU A 192 10.99 3.05 -16.54
CA GLU A 192 12.07 3.86 -17.08
C GLU A 192 12.67 3.25 -18.36
N GLU A 193 12.99 1.96 -18.34
CA GLU A 193 13.53 1.27 -19.51
C GLU A 193 12.51 1.19 -20.63
N LEU A 194 11.23 0.94 -20.32
CA LEU A 194 10.17 0.87 -21.33
C LEU A 194 9.99 2.21 -22.04
N MET A 195 10.16 3.34 -21.35
CA MET A 195 10.11 4.68 -21.96
C MET A 195 11.23 4.92 -22.99
N THR A 196 12.29 4.12 -22.99
CA THR A 196 13.35 4.15 -24.02
C THR A 196 13.05 3.23 -25.22
N ALA A 197 11.93 2.51 -25.17
CA ALA A 197 11.44 1.61 -26.21
C ALA A 197 10.11 2.11 -26.79
N HIS A 198 9.74 1.57 -27.95
CA HIS A 198 8.47 1.92 -28.60
C HIS A 198 7.29 1.08 -28.08
N ASN A 199 7.56 -0.10 -27.54
CA ASN A 199 6.59 -1.05 -26.97
C ASN A 199 7.36 -2.22 -26.32
N PHE A 200 6.63 -3.14 -25.67
CA PHE A 200 7.18 -4.35 -25.07
C PHE A 200 8.06 -5.19 -26.01
N LYS A 201 7.64 -5.36 -27.27
CA LYS A 201 8.39 -6.19 -28.24
C LYS A 201 9.73 -5.54 -28.61
N ASP A 202 9.74 -4.22 -28.79
CA ASP A 202 10.96 -3.44 -29.02
C ASP A 202 11.87 -3.50 -27.79
N ALA A 203 11.32 -3.36 -26.58
CA ALA A 203 12.07 -3.48 -25.33
C ALA A 203 12.74 -4.85 -25.19
N GLY A 204 12.01 -5.93 -25.51
CA GLY A 204 12.58 -7.28 -25.51
C GLY A 204 13.66 -7.48 -26.57
N SER A 205 13.49 -6.88 -27.77
CA SER A 205 14.51 -6.93 -28.83
C SER A 205 15.80 -6.16 -28.47
N LYS A 206 15.68 -5.15 -27.61
CA LYS A 206 16.79 -4.38 -27.04
C LYS A 206 17.41 -5.02 -25.78
N GLY A 207 16.86 -6.15 -25.32
CA GLY A 207 17.33 -6.84 -24.10
C GLY A 207 16.99 -6.13 -22.79
N LEU A 208 15.98 -5.25 -22.80
CA LEU A 208 15.52 -4.50 -21.64
C LEU A 208 14.51 -5.30 -20.78
N THR A 209 13.92 -6.35 -21.36
CA THR A 209 12.98 -7.19 -20.61
C THR A 209 13.69 -8.33 -19.91
N LYS A 210 13.12 -8.79 -18.80
CA LYS A 210 13.57 -9.94 -18.04
C LYS A 210 12.46 -10.97 -17.94
N LEU A 211 12.78 -12.23 -18.21
CA LEU A 211 11.89 -13.35 -17.91
C LEU A 211 12.11 -13.82 -16.48
N VAL A 212 11.03 -13.93 -15.73
CA VAL A 212 11.02 -14.29 -14.31
C VAL A 212 10.10 -15.46 -14.03
N ASP A 213 10.45 -16.24 -13.01
CA ASP A 213 9.68 -17.38 -12.54
C ASP A 213 8.64 -16.94 -11.49
N ALA A 214 7.79 -17.88 -11.06
CA ALA A 214 6.60 -17.62 -10.27
C ALA A 214 6.88 -16.91 -8.92
N ASP A 215 7.98 -17.29 -8.27
CA ASP A 215 8.42 -16.81 -6.95
C ASP A 215 9.26 -15.53 -7.01
N PHE A 216 9.46 -14.96 -8.20
CA PHE A 216 10.28 -13.77 -8.35
C PHE A 216 9.61 -12.55 -7.71
N PRO A 217 10.25 -11.86 -6.75
CA PRO A 217 9.68 -10.68 -6.10
C PRO A 217 9.64 -9.51 -7.09
N MET A 218 8.45 -8.94 -7.28
CA MET A 218 8.23 -7.88 -8.26
C MET A 218 8.86 -6.56 -7.79
N PRO A 219 9.71 -5.90 -8.60
CA PRO A 219 10.18 -4.56 -8.31
C PRO A 219 9.05 -3.54 -8.44
N GLU A 220 9.15 -2.42 -7.72
CA GLU A 220 8.25 -1.28 -7.93
C GLU A 220 8.35 -0.74 -9.36
N LYS A 221 7.29 -0.06 -9.83
CA LYS A 221 7.27 0.61 -11.14
C LYS A 221 7.48 -0.36 -12.33
N THR A 222 7.14 -1.64 -12.12
CA THR A 222 7.29 -2.68 -13.13
C THR A 222 6.08 -2.74 -14.04
N VAL A 223 6.34 -2.84 -15.35
CA VAL A 223 5.35 -3.23 -16.34
C VAL A 223 5.51 -4.72 -16.63
N LEU A 224 4.39 -5.45 -16.59
CA LEU A 224 4.30 -6.89 -16.54
C LEU A 224 3.51 -7.43 -17.75
N ASP A 225 4.04 -8.48 -18.40
CA ASP A 225 3.32 -9.33 -19.34
C ASP A 225 3.42 -10.81 -18.91
N ILE A 226 2.31 -11.53 -18.91
CA ILE A 226 2.23 -12.89 -18.34
C ILE A 226 2.09 -13.91 -19.45
N ARG A 227 2.95 -14.92 -19.41
CA ARG A 227 2.84 -16.13 -20.24
C ARG A 227 2.10 -17.19 -19.44
N PHE A 228 0.98 -17.67 -19.96
CA PHE A 228 0.12 -18.64 -19.30
C PHE A 228 -0.46 -19.65 -20.30
N ASN A 229 -0.91 -20.79 -19.78
CA ASN A 229 -1.68 -21.77 -20.53
C ASN A 229 -2.78 -22.35 -19.62
N VAL A 230 -4.01 -22.40 -20.12
CA VAL A 230 -5.21 -22.87 -19.40
C VAL A 230 -5.84 -24.03 -20.15
#